data_AF-A0A436CZ94-F1
#
_entry.id   AF-A0A436CZ94-F1
#
_cell.length_a   1.000
_cell.length_b   1.000
_cell.length_c   1.000
_cell.angle_alpha   90.00
_cell.angle_beta   90.00
_cell.angle_gamma   90.00
#
_symmetry.space_group_name_H-M   'P 1'
#
loop_
_entity.id
_entity.type
_entity.pdbx_description
1 polymer ?
#
loop_
_entity_poly.entity_id
_entity_poly.type
_entity_poly.pdbx_seq_one_letter_code
_entity_poly.pdbx_strand_id
1 'polypeptide(L)' 'NPGLEQLARQLAGPGSDAKAIARLEEKFPTAALARVVFKGDWSVVSPARLTHCLRPKDLGG' A
#
# COMPACT_ATOMS: atom_id res chain seq x y z
N ASN A 1 -13.42 -0.17 -1.56
CA ASN A 1 -12.93 -0.55 -2.90
C ASN A 1 -12.01 -1.77 -2.73
N PRO A 2 -12.55 -3.00 -2.77
CA PRO A 2 -11.85 -4.20 -2.30
C PRO A 2 -10.63 -4.61 -3.13
N GLY A 3 -10.56 -4.25 -4.42
CA GLY A 3 -9.46 -4.66 -5.30
C GLY A 3 -8.11 -4.01 -5.00
N LEU A 4 -8.10 -2.73 -4.62
CA LEU A 4 -6.84 -2.01 -4.35
C LEU A 4 -6.21 -2.42 -3.01
N GLU A 5 -7.04 -2.70 -2.01
CA GLU A 5 -6.58 -3.23 -0.72
C GLU A 5 -5.90 -4.60 -0.92
N GLN A 6 -6.55 -5.49 -1.67
CA GLN A 6 -6.02 -6.83 -1.93
C GLN A 6 -4.70 -6.78 -2.73
N LEU A 7 -4.60 -5.90 -3.73
CA LEU A 7 -3.34 -5.67 -4.45
C LEU A 7 -2.22 -5.15 -3.53
N ALA A 8 -2.50 -4.17 -2.67
CA ALA A 8 -1.50 -3.64 -1.75
C ALA A 8 -1.01 -4.69 -0.73
N ARG A 9 -1.90 -5.60 -0.29
CA ARG A 9 -1.55 -6.75 0.53
C ARG A 9 -0.66 -7.74 -0.22
N GLN A 10 -1.00 -8.08 -1.47
CA GLN A 10 -0.19 -8.99 -2.30
C GLN A 10 1.21 -8.44 -2.59
N LEU A 11 1.33 -7.11 -2.67
CA LEU A 11 2.61 -6.44 -2.88
C LEU A 11 3.42 -6.28 -1.60
N ALA A 12 2.82 -6.30 -0.40
CA ALA A 12 3.51 -6.09 0.86
C ALA A 12 4.39 -7.29 1.25
N GLY A 13 5.66 -7.23 0.86
CA GLY A 13 6.67 -8.22 1.20
C GLY A 13 7.35 -7.99 2.57
N PRO A 14 8.30 -8.87 2.93
CA PRO A 14 9.07 -8.79 4.16
C PRO A 14 9.72 -7.40 4.35
N GLY A 15 9.59 -6.85 5.56
CA GLY A 15 10.11 -5.52 5.90
C GLY A 15 9.17 -4.35 5.58
N SER A 16 7.95 -4.60 5.09
CA SER A 16 6.91 -3.56 4.96
C SER A 16 6.55 -2.92 6.30
N ASP A 17 6.07 -1.68 6.27
CA ASP A 17 5.73 -0.94 7.49
C ASP A 17 4.48 -1.53 8.16
N ALA A 18 4.61 -1.94 9.43
CA ALA A 18 3.54 -2.60 10.17
C ALA A 18 2.31 -1.70 10.39
N LYS A 19 2.49 -0.38 10.52
CA LYS A 19 1.38 0.57 10.64
C LYS A 19 0.68 0.77 9.29
N ALA A 20 1.43 0.71 8.18
CA ALA A 20 0.86 0.75 6.84
C ALA A 20 0.03 -0.50 6.55
N ILE A 21 0.49 -1.69 6.96
CA ILE A 21 -0.26 -2.95 6.87
C ILE A 21 -1.54 -2.87 7.70
N ALA A 22 -1.46 -2.46 8.98
CA ALA A 22 -2.63 -2.32 9.85
C ALA A 22 -3.70 -1.38 9.25
N ARG A 23 -3.28 -0.32 8.56
CA ARG A 23 -4.18 0.59 7.84
C ARG A 23 -4.77 0.03 6.54
N LEU A 24 -4.19 -1.02 5.95
CA LEU A 24 -4.86 -1.78 4.91
C LEU A 24 -5.99 -2.64 5.52
N GLU A 25 -5.85 -3.11 6.76
CA GLU A 25 -6.83 -3.98 7.41
C GLU A 25 -8.01 -3.22 8.03
N GLU A 26 -7.77 -1.98 8.47
CA GLU A 26 -8.84 -1.07 8.89
C GLU A 26 -9.54 -0.47 7.67
N LYS A 27 -10.84 -0.79 7.51
CA LYS A 27 -11.81 -0.27 6.52
C LYS A 27 -11.21 0.76 5.57
N PHE A 28 -10.72 0.29 4.42
CA PHE A 28 -9.99 1.11 3.45
C PHE A 28 -10.77 2.38 3.12
N PRO A 29 -10.30 3.57 3.55
CA PRO A 29 -11.04 4.81 3.35
C PRO A 29 -11.30 5.03 1.86
N THR A 30 -12.47 5.57 1.51
CA THR A 30 -12.74 5.97 0.13
C THR A 30 -11.65 6.94 -0.34
N ALA A 31 -11.02 6.62 -1.47
CA ALA A 31 -9.86 7.32 -2.04
C ALA A 31 -8.55 7.25 -1.23
N ALA A 32 -8.34 6.22 -0.39
CA ALA A 32 -7.02 5.95 0.17
C ALA A 32 -6.01 5.52 -0.91
N LEU A 33 -4.78 6.01 -0.78
CA LEU A 33 -3.65 5.78 -1.68
C LEU A 33 -2.57 4.95 -0.95
N ALA A 34 -2.22 3.79 -1.51
CA ALA A 34 -1.12 2.95 -1.03
C ALA A 34 0.17 3.26 -1.80
N ARG A 35 1.26 3.57 -1.09
CA ARG A 35 2.59 3.81 -1.66
C ARG A 35 3.49 2.61 -1.42
N VAL A 36 3.86 1.93 -2.51
CA VAL A 36 4.82 0.82 -2.50
C VAL A 36 6.15 1.25 -3.13
N VAL A 37 7.25 0.65 -2.68
CA VAL A 37 8.60 0.82 -3.23
C VAL A 37 9.15 -0.56 -3.55
N PHE A 38 9.52 -0.82 -4.79
CA PHE A 38 10.14 -2.06 -5.21
C PHE A 38 11.45 -1.77 -5.94
N LYS A 39 12.30 -2.79 -6.09
CA LYS A 39 13.55 -2.71 -6.85
C LYS A 39 13.45 -3.66 -8.04
N GLY A 40 13.87 -3.21 -9.22
CA GLY A 40 13.84 -3.99 -10.46
C GLY A 40 12.79 -3.48 -11.46
N ASP A 41 12.56 -4.26 -12.52
CA ASP A 41 11.60 -3.93 -13.56
C ASP A 41 10.15 -4.07 -13.11
N TRP A 42 9.24 -3.32 -13.74
CA TRP A 42 7.80 -3.42 -13.48
C TRP A 42 7.25 -4.84 -13.72
N SER A 43 7.87 -5.61 -14.59
CA SER A 43 7.54 -7.03 -14.83
C SER A 43 7.77 -7.93 -13.61
N VAL A 44 8.58 -7.48 -12.62
CA VAL A 44 8.91 -8.21 -11.38
C VAL A 44 8.57 -7.38 -10.14
N VAL A 45 7.50 -6.59 -10.21
CA VAL A 45 7.05 -5.67 -9.14
C VAL A 45 6.80 -6.37 -7.79
N SER A 46 6.65 -7.69 -7.76
CA SER A 46 6.53 -8.47 -6.54
C SER A 46 7.84 -9.23 -6.23
N PRO A 47 8.37 -9.15 -4.99
CA PRO A 47 7.80 -8.45 -3.82
C PRO A 47 8.13 -6.94 -3.79
N ALA A 48 7.17 -6.12 -3.34
CA ALA A 48 7.37 -4.70 -3.07
C ALA A 48 7.36 -4.42 -1.56
N ARG A 49 7.82 -3.23 -1.17
CA ARG A 49 7.73 -2.73 0.20
C ARG A 49 6.61 -1.73 0.30
N LEU A 50 5.56 -2.03 1.06
CA LEU A 50 4.53 -1.02 1.37
C LEU A 50 5.11 -0.02 2.38
N THR A 51 5.11 1.25 2.00
CA THR A 51 5.68 2.33 2.82
C THR A 51 4.62 3.19 3.48
N HIS A 52 3.53 3.53 2.78
CA HIS A 52 2.49 4.43 3.29
C HIS A 52 1.10 4.01 2.82
N CYS A 53 0.10 4.25 3.66
CA CYS A 53 -1.31 4.26 3.29
C CYS A 53 -1.86 5.65 3.66
N LEU A 54 -2.08 6.49 2.64
CA LEU A 54 -2.47 7.89 2.76
C LEU A 54 -3.97 8.04 2.48
N ARG A 55 -4.65 8.97 3.14
CA ARG A 55 -6.02 9.37 2.79
C ARG A 55 -5.99 10.65 1.96
N PRO A 56 -7.07 11.01 1.25
CA PRO A 56 -7.12 12.26 0.47
C PRO A 56 -6.77 13.50 1.31
N LYS A 57 -7.22 13.53 2.56
CA LYS A 57 -6.90 14.60 3.52
C LYS A 57 -5.43 14.66 3.96
N ASP A 58 -4.65 13.61 3.72
CA ASP A 58 -3.22 13.55 4.00
C ASP A 58 -2.40 13.96 2.75
N LEU A 59 -3.05 14.27 1.61
CA LEU A 59 -2.42 14.67 0.33
C LEU A 59 -2.52 16.18 0.03
N GLY A 60 -3.45 16.89 0.65
CA GLY A 60 -3.61 18.35 0.50
C GLY A 60 -2.77 19.08 1.55
N GLY A 61 -1.57 19.48 1.18
CA GLY A 61 -0.81 20.52 1.88
C GLY A 61 -1.28 21.91 1.48
#